data_AF-A0AAV6IJP1-F1
#
_entry.id   AF-A0AAV6IJP1-F1
#
_cell.length_a   1.000
_cell.length_b   1.000
_cell.length_c   1.000
_cell.angle_alpha   90.00
_cell.angle_beta   90.00
_cell.angle_gamma   90.00
#
_symmetry.space_group_name_H-M   'P 1'
#
loop_
_entity.id
_entity.type
_entity.pdbx_description
1 polymer ?
#
loop_
_entity_poly.entity_id
_entity_poly.type
_entity_poly.pdbx_seq_one_letter_code
_entity_poly.pdbx_strand_id
1 'polypeptide(L)'
;MQSLMQAQLYIADIDKRTKAQQQLAERYKKQLDGSELERRKLAEQVSNLNDMVKQLSEATEQARAEGKKEMREEMEKKKEEGFRRRQHHAESYTLGYCKALDDAGVAVDDTRRSEVAVPPLEGLELAVEDDEETPEQEATTGATESTVAQGKDAAAVTTTNPKA
;
A
#
# COMPACT_ATOMS: atom_id res chain seq x y z
N MET A 1 79.79 -37.88 -10.45
CA MET A 1 78.64 -38.27 -9.59
C MET A 1 77.95 -37.09 -8.91
N GLN A 2 78.67 -36.08 -8.39
CA GLN A 2 78.04 -34.94 -7.67
C GLN A 2 77.01 -34.12 -8.48
N SER A 3 77.23 -33.88 -9.77
CA SER A 3 76.29 -33.08 -10.59
C SER A 3 74.94 -33.77 -10.84
N LEU A 4 74.92 -35.11 -10.91
CA LEU A 4 73.71 -35.88 -11.15
C LEU A 4 72.79 -35.84 -9.91
N MET A 5 73.38 -35.90 -8.72
CA MET A 5 72.65 -35.80 -7.46
C MET A 5 72.03 -34.41 -7.26
N GLN A 6 72.75 -33.36 -7.69
CA GLN A 6 72.25 -31.98 -7.64
C GLN A 6 71.09 -31.74 -8.61
N ALA A 7 71.15 -32.33 -9.81
CA ALA A 7 70.04 -32.30 -10.77
C ALA A 7 68.79 -33.05 -10.24
N GLN A 8 68.98 -34.20 -9.59
CA GLN A 8 67.88 -34.96 -8.99
C GLN A 8 67.20 -34.19 -7.84
N LEU A 9 67.98 -33.48 -7.01
CA LEU A 9 67.45 -32.61 -5.96
C LEU A 9 66.63 -31.45 -6.54
N TYR A 10 67.11 -30.85 -7.63
CA TYR A 10 66.41 -29.76 -8.30
C TYR A 10 65.07 -30.21 -8.92
N ILE A 11 65.04 -31.38 -9.55
CA ILE A 11 63.80 -31.97 -10.09
C ILE A 11 62.80 -32.25 -8.96
N ALA A 12 63.26 -32.82 -7.85
CA ALA A 12 62.39 -33.08 -6.70
C ALA A 12 61.84 -31.80 -6.07
N ASP A 13 62.59 -30.70 -6.10
CA ASP A 13 62.12 -29.39 -5.63
C ASP A 13 61.08 -28.77 -6.59
N ILE A 14 61.31 -28.87 -7.90
CA ILE A 14 60.31 -28.47 -8.91
C ILE A 14 59.01 -29.24 -8.70
N ASP A 15 59.06 -30.57 -8.60
CA ASP A 15 57.87 -31.40 -8.39
C ASP A 15 57.10 -31.00 -7.12
N LYS A 16 57.80 -30.70 -6.03
CA LYS A 16 57.17 -30.22 -4.79
C LYS A 16 56.45 -28.89 -5.00
N ARG A 17 57.09 -27.92 -5.67
CA ARG A 17 56.49 -26.62 -5.96
C ARG A 17 55.30 -26.74 -6.90
N THR A 18 55.40 -27.56 -7.94
CA THR A 18 54.31 -27.81 -8.89
C THR A 18 53.10 -28.44 -8.20
N LYS A 19 53.32 -29.43 -7.32
CA LYS A 19 52.24 -30.03 -6.51
C LYS A 19 51.60 -29.02 -5.57
N ALA A 20 52.39 -28.17 -4.92
CA ALA A 20 51.87 -27.11 -4.06
C ALA A 20 51.02 -26.10 -4.84
N GLN A 21 51.46 -25.72 -6.05
CA GLN A 21 50.70 -24.83 -6.93
C GLN A 21 49.41 -25.48 -7.44
N GLN A 22 49.43 -26.77 -7.79
CA GLN A 22 48.22 -27.52 -8.18
C GLN A 22 47.21 -27.55 -7.04
N GLN A 23 47.63 -27.87 -5.82
CA GLN A 23 46.73 -27.87 -4.66
C GLN A 23 46.14 -26.48 -4.38
N LEU A 24 46.93 -25.42 -4.57
CA LEU A 24 46.45 -24.04 -4.42
C LEU A 24 45.40 -23.71 -5.50
N ALA A 25 45.67 -24.05 -6.75
CA ALA A 25 44.75 -23.85 -7.87
C ALA A 25 43.43 -24.61 -7.67
N GLU A 26 43.48 -25.86 -7.20
CA GLU A 26 42.30 -26.66 -6.89
C GLU A 26 41.44 -26.05 -5.78
N ARG A 27 42.06 -25.46 -4.74
CA ARG A 27 41.34 -24.77 -3.67
C ARG A 27 40.62 -23.53 -4.19
N TYR A 28 41.30 -22.70 -4.98
CA TYR A 28 40.68 -21.53 -5.59
C TYR A 28 39.55 -21.90 -6.55
N LYS A 29 39.73 -22.95 -7.34
CA LYS A 29 38.67 -23.47 -8.21
C LYS A 29 37.43 -23.86 -7.43
N LYS A 30 37.59 -24.64 -6.35
CA LYS A 30 36.45 -25.03 -5.48
C LYS A 30 35.75 -23.83 -4.84
N GLN A 31 36.51 -22.81 -4.43
CA GLN A 31 35.94 -21.59 -3.88
C GLN A 31 35.15 -20.80 -4.93
N LEU A 32 35.68 -20.68 -6.15
CA LEU A 32 34.98 -20.06 -7.27
C LEU A 32 33.70 -20.81 -7.62
N ASP A 33 33.77 -22.13 -7.78
CA ASP A 33 32.61 -22.97 -8.09
C ASP A 33 31.51 -22.83 -7.02
N GLY A 34 31.89 -22.78 -5.74
CA GLY A 34 30.96 -22.54 -4.63
C GLY A 34 30.32 -21.15 -4.69
N SER A 35 31.12 -20.11 -4.94
CA SER A 35 30.64 -18.73 -5.06
C SER A 35 29.72 -18.53 -6.28
N GLU A 36 30.02 -19.19 -7.41
CA GLU A 36 29.17 -19.16 -8.59
C GLU A 36 27.82 -19.85 -8.35
N LEU A 37 27.82 -20.98 -7.62
CA LEU A 37 26.59 -21.66 -7.25
C LEU A 37 25.70 -20.76 -6.39
N GLU A 38 26.28 -20.08 -5.39
CA GLU A 38 25.57 -19.12 -4.54
C GLU A 38 25.06 -17.92 -5.34
N ARG A 39 25.87 -17.37 -6.25
CA ARG A 39 25.43 -16.30 -7.16
C ARG A 39 24.24 -16.71 -8.02
N ARG A 40 24.24 -17.94 -8.55
CA ARG A 40 23.12 -18.45 -9.36
C ARG A 40 21.84 -18.56 -8.52
N LYS A 41 21.93 -19.09 -7.30
CA LYS A 41 20.79 -19.16 -6.38
C LYS A 41 20.25 -17.77 -6.04
N LEU A 42 21.14 -16.82 -5.74
CA LEU A 42 20.77 -15.43 -5.47
C LEU A 42 20.12 -14.77 -6.69
N ALA A 43 20.65 -14.99 -7.89
CA ALA A 43 20.08 -14.45 -9.13
C ALA A 43 18.67 -15.00 -9.38
N GLU A 44 18.45 -16.30 -9.15
CA GLU A 44 17.14 -16.93 -9.26
C GLU A 44 16.15 -16.38 -8.22
N GLN A 45 16.58 -16.22 -6.97
CA GLN A 45 15.77 -15.62 -5.91
C GLN A 45 15.37 -14.18 -6.25
N VAL A 46 16.31 -13.37 -6.74
CA VAL A 46 16.06 -11.98 -7.15
C VAL A 46 15.09 -11.94 -8.34
N SER A 47 15.25 -12.84 -9.32
CA SER A 47 14.33 -12.94 -10.46
C SER A 47 12.92 -13.25 -9.99
N ASN A 48 12.75 -14.26 -9.13
CA ASN A 48 11.44 -14.65 -8.61
C ASN A 48 10.79 -13.53 -7.77
N LEU A 49 11.57 -12.85 -6.94
CA LEU A 49 11.09 -11.67 -6.20
C LEU A 49 10.60 -10.56 -7.14
N ASN A 50 11.33 -10.30 -8.22
CA ASN A 50 10.95 -9.29 -9.20
C ASN A 50 9.62 -9.66 -9.90
N ASP A 51 9.45 -10.94 -10.26
CA ASP A 51 8.20 -11.43 -10.85
C ASP A 51 7.02 -11.30 -9.88
N MET A 52 7.20 -11.64 -8.61
CA MET A 52 6.17 -11.46 -7.58
C MET A 52 5.81 -9.98 -7.36
N VAL A 53 6.81 -9.10 -7.32
CA VAL A 53 6.57 -7.64 -7.18
C VAL A 53 5.77 -7.12 -8.37
N LYS A 54 6.09 -7.59 -9.59
CA LYS A 54 5.35 -7.21 -10.80
C LYS A 54 3.88 -7.68 -10.71
N GLN A 55 3.65 -8.93 -10.35
CA GLN A 55 2.29 -9.47 -10.17
C GLN A 55 1.50 -8.71 -9.11
N LEU A 56 2.12 -8.40 -7.97
CA LEU A 56 1.48 -7.61 -6.91
C LEU A 56 1.15 -6.20 -7.40
N SER A 57 2.05 -5.55 -8.15
CA SER A 57 1.80 -4.22 -8.70
C SER A 57 0.58 -4.22 -9.63
N GLU A 58 0.51 -5.17 -10.57
CA GLU A 58 -0.60 -5.33 -11.50
C GLU A 58 -1.92 -5.61 -10.74
N ALA A 59 -1.89 -6.50 -9.74
CA ALA A 59 -3.05 -6.80 -8.91
C ALA A 59 -3.53 -5.58 -8.11
N THR A 60 -2.62 -4.77 -7.57
CA THR A 60 -3.00 -3.56 -6.83
C THR A 60 -3.59 -2.47 -7.74
N GLU A 61 -3.10 -2.35 -8.96
CA GLU A 61 -3.67 -1.42 -9.95
C GLU A 61 -5.07 -1.86 -10.36
N GLN A 62 -5.25 -3.16 -10.60
CA GLN A 62 -6.56 -3.72 -10.94
C GLN A 62 -7.56 -3.55 -9.79
N ALA A 63 -7.17 -3.85 -8.55
CA ALA A 63 -8.02 -3.66 -7.38
C ALA A 63 -8.41 -2.18 -7.18
N ARG A 64 -7.49 -1.23 -7.44
CA ARG A 64 -7.82 0.20 -7.43
C ARG A 64 -8.78 0.59 -8.54
N ALA A 65 -8.62 0.04 -9.74
CA ALA A 65 -9.51 0.33 -10.87
C ALA A 65 -10.93 -0.21 -10.61
N GLU A 66 -11.03 -1.43 -10.06
CA GLU A 66 -12.29 -2.06 -9.65
C GLU A 66 -12.95 -1.29 -8.51
N GLY A 67 -12.21 -0.96 -7.44
CA GLY A 67 -12.75 -0.17 -6.34
C GLY A 67 -13.23 1.23 -6.76
N LYS A 68 -12.52 1.88 -7.70
CA LYS A 68 -12.97 3.16 -8.27
C LYS A 68 -14.24 3.00 -9.09
N LYS A 69 -14.40 1.88 -9.81
CA LYS A 69 -15.61 1.58 -10.58
C LYS A 69 -16.79 1.34 -9.64
N GLU A 70 -16.62 0.51 -8.62
CA GLU A 70 -17.65 0.22 -7.62
C GLU A 70 -18.11 1.48 -6.89
N MET A 71 -17.16 2.28 -6.40
CA MET A 71 -17.46 3.57 -5.74
C MET A 71 -18.25 4.51 -6.67
N ARG A 72 -17.89 4.55 -7.97
CA ARG A 72 -18.63 5.37 -8.93
C ARG A 72 -20.05 4.87 -9.13
N GLU A 73 -20.24 3.56 -9.27
CA GLU A 73 -21.57 2.94 -9.42
C GLU A 73 -22.44 3.18 -8.17
N GLU A 74 -21.86 3.09 -6.97
CA GLU A 74 -22.58 3.38 -5.73
C GLU A 74 -22.99 4.86 -5.64
N MET A 75 -22.10 5.78 -5.98
CA MET A 75 -22.39 7.21 -6.00
C MET A 75 -23.47 7.56 -7.03
N GLU A 76 -23.50 6.88 -8.17
CA GLU A 76 -24.53 7.06 -9.20
C GLU A 76 -25.89 6.54 -8.73
N LYS A 77 -25.94 5.36 -8.10
CA LYS A 77 -27.17 4.83 -7.48
C LYS A 77 -27.71 5.76 -6.40
N LYS A 78 -26.85 6.24 -5.49
CA LYS A 78 -27.25 7.21 -4.44
C LYS A 78 -27.85 8.49 -5.04
N LYS A 79 -27.26 9.00 -6.13
CA LYS A 79 -27.79 10.17 -6.85
C LYS A 79 -29.16 9.89 -7.47
N GLU A 80 -29.33 8.74 -8.12
CA GLU A 80 -30.60 8.35 -8.73
C GLU A 80 -31.71 8.17 -7.68
N GLU A 81 -31.41 7.49 -6.56
CA GLU A 81 -32.34 7.35 -5.45
C GLU A 81 -32.74 8.70 -4.85
N GLY A 82 -31.77 9.60 -4.64
CA GLY A 82 -32.04 10.97 -4.20
C GLY A 82 -32.95 11.73 -5.17
N PHE A 83 -32.74 11.55 -6.48
CA PHE A 83 -33.60 12.14 -7.50
C PHE A 83 -35.03 11.58 -7.46
N ARG A 84 -35.19 10.25 -7.36
CA ARG A 84 -36.52 9.61 -7.25
C ARG A 84 -37.25 10.04 -5.99
N ARG A 85 -36.57 10.13 -4.84
CA ARG A 85 -37.16 10.65 -3.60
C ARG A 85 -37.68 12.07 -3.77
N ARG A 86 -36.92 12.95 -4.45
CA ARG A 86 -37.36 14.32 -4.74
C ARG A 86 -38.58 14.37 -5.64
N GLN A 87 -38.63 13.55 -6.69
CA GLN A 87 -39.81 13.46 -7.55
C GLN A 87 -41.04 13.03 -6.74
N HIS A 88 -40.91 11.95 -5.96
CA HIS A 88 -42.00 11.48 -5.11
C HIS A 88 -42.44 12.53 -4.08
N HIS A 89 -41.50 13.26 -3.47
CA HIS A 89 -41.83 14.34 -2.55
C HIS A 89 -42.61 15.47 -3.25
N ALA A 90 -42.16 15.92 -4.42
CA ALA A 90 -42.85 16.94 -5.20
C ALA A 90 -44.26 16.49 -5.62
N GLU A 91 -44.42 15.24 -6.07
CA GLU A 91 -45.71 14.64 -6.39
C GLU A 91 -46.63 14.53 -5.16
N SER A 92 -46.09 14.15 -4.01
CA SER A 92 -46.88 14.08 -2.77
C SER A 92 -47.32 15.47 -2.29
N TYR A 93 -46.46 16.48 -2.46
CA TYR A 93 -46.77 17.86 -2.11
C TYR A 93 -47.87 18.42 -3.00
N THR A 94 -47.79 18.21 -4.32
CA THR A 94 -48.85 18.62 -5.25
C THR A 94 -50.17 17.92 -4.96
N LEU A 95 -50.13 16.60 -4.73
CA LEU A 95 -51.33 15.84 -4.43
C LEU A 95 -52.00 16.30 -3.12
N GLY A 96 -51.20 16.52 -2.07
CA GLY A 96 -51.69 17.03 -0.78
C GLY A 96 -52.27 18.45 -0.91
N TYR A 97 -51.63 19.30 -1.71
CA TYR A 97 -52.12 20.65 -1.98
C TYR A 97 -53.45 20.66 -2.76
N CYS A 98 -53.55 19.87 -3.84
CA CYS A 98 -54.79 19.70 -4.60
C CYS A 98 -55.93 19.23 -3.70
N LYS A 99 -55.66 18.25 -2.83
CA LYS A 99 -56.64 17.75 -1.86
C LYS A 99 -57.08 18.84 -0.87
N ALA A 100 -56.15 19.65 -0.36
CA ALA A 100 -56.48 20.76 0.53
C ALA A 100 -57.36 21.83 -0.15
N LEU A 101 -57.15 22.08 -1.45
CA LEU A 101 -58.02 22.97 -2.25
C LEU A 101 -59.42 22.38 -2.47
N ASP A 102 -59.51 21.06 -2.70
CA ASP A 102 -60.78 20.34 -2.81
C ASP A 102 -61.55 20.39 -1.47
N ASP A 103 -60.88 20.12 -0.35
CA ASP A 103 -61.45 20.18 1.00
C ASP A 103 -61.89 21.60 1.39
N ALA A 104 -61.21 22.63 0.87
CA ALA A 104 -61.58 24.05 1.05
C ALA A 104 -62.72 24.50 0.13
N GLY A 105 -63.24 23.63 -0.75
CA GLY A 105 -64.35 23.94 -1.66
C GLY A 105 -63.98 24.91 -2.78
N VAL A 106 -62.69 25.03 -3.11
CA VAL A 106 -62.24 25.86 -4.25
C VAL A 106 -62.65 25.17 -5.54
N ALA A 107 -63.39 25.85 -6.42
CA ALA A 107 -63.82 25.28 -7.69
C ALA A 107 -62.62 24.89 -8.58
N VAL A 108 -62.77 23.80 -9.35
CA VAL A 108 -61.71 23.27 -10.24
C VAL A 108 -61.27 24.31 -11.28
N ASP A 109 -62.19 25.17 -11.71
CA ASP A 109 -61.97 26.20 -12.74
C ASP A 109 -61.41 27.52 -12.16
N ASP A 110 -61.13 27.58 -10.86
CA ASP A 110 -60.56 28.78 -10.22
C ASP A 110 -59.11 28.97 -10.71
N THR A 111 -58.86 30.09 -11.40
CA THR A 111 -57.55 30.42 -11.96
C THR A 111 -56.44 30.46 -10.91
N ARG A 112 -56.79 30.73 -9.64
CA ARG A 112 -55.85 30.69 -8.50
C ARG A 112 -55.30 29.29 -8.21
N ARG A 113 -55.97 28.22 -8.65
CA ARG A 113 -55.44 26.84 -8.60
C ARG A 113 -54.24 26.64 -9.53
N SER A 114 -54.18 27.37 -10.65
CA SER A 114 -53.13 27.23 -11.68
C SER A 114 -51.88 28.07 -11.44
N GLU A 115 -51.93 29.05 -10.53
CA GLU A 115 -50.83 29.98 -10.24
C GLU A 115 -49.80 29.43 -9.24
N VAL A 116 -50.10 28.31 -8.56
CA VAL A 116 -49.21 27.73 -7.54
C VAL A 116 -48.25 26.74 -8.21
N ALA A 117 -47.11 27.26 -8.64
CA ALA A 117 -46.02 26.47 -9.19
C ALA A 117 -45.38 25.61 -8.08
N VAL A 118 -45.15 24.33 -8.37
CA VAL A 118 -44.27 23.48 -7.57
C VAL A 118 -42.88 24.14 -7.57
N PRO A 119 -42.26 24.38 -6.41
CA PRO A 119 -40.91 24.93 -6.39
C PRO A 119 -39.98 24.03 -7.22
N PRO A 120 -39.16 24.61 -8.11
CA PRO A 120 -38.28 23.84 -8.98
C PRO A 120 -37.34 22.98 -8.15
N LEU A 121 -37.13 21.73 -8.60
CA LEU A 121 -36.26 20.76 -7.93
C LEU A 121 -34.79 21.22 -7.83
N GLU A 122 -34.44 22.29 -8.54
CA GLU A 122 -33.11 22.90 -8.64
C GLU A 122 -32.68 23.70 -7.40
N GLY A 123 -33.54 23.87 -6.38
CA GLY A 123 -33.23 24.60 -5.14
C GLY A 123 -33.27 23.79 -3.84
N LEU A 124 -33.60 22.49 -3.90
CA LEU A 124 -33.49 21.57 -2.76
C LEU A 124 -32.09 20.95 -2.79
N GLU A 125 -31.10 21.73 -2.33
CA GLU A 125 -29.77 21.21 -2.05
C GLU A 125 -29.92 19.98 -1.15
N LEU A 126 -29.33 18.85 -1.55
CA LEU A 126 -29.00 17.85 -0.57
C LEU A 126 -28.08 18.58 0.42
N ALA A 127 -28.57 18.91 1.60
CA ALA A 127 -27.79 18.51 2.76
C ALA A 127 -27.64 16.99 2.58
N VAL A 128 -26.57 16.60 1.87
CA VAL A 128 -25.84 15.41 2.30
C VAL A 128 -25.53 15.81 3.73
N GLU A 129 -26.36 15.40 4.68
CA GLU A 129 -25.83 15.17 6.00
C GLU A 129 -24.72 14.19 5.70
N ASP A 130 -23.49 14.72 5.65
CA ASP A 130 -22.31 13.95 5.90
C ASP A 130 -22.67 13.26 7.22
N ASP A 131 -23.13 12.01 7.11
CA ASP A 131 -22.88 11.04 8.15
C ASP A 131 -21.36 11.06 8.24
N GLU A 132 -20.86 11.93 9.11
CA GLU A 132 -19.52 11.84 9.64
C GLU A 132 -19.47 10.50 10.36
N GLU A 133 -19.28 9.44 9.57
CA GLU A 133 -18.64 8.23 10.02
C GLU A 133 -17.22 8.67 10.33
N THR A 134 -17.07 9.17 11.57
CA THR A 134 -15.80 9.37 12.24
C THR A 134 -14.90 8.21 11.84
N PRO A 135 -13.72 8.45 11.25
CA PRO A 135 -12.78 7.36 11.07
C PRO A 135 -12.52 6.82 12.47
N GLU A 136 -12.89 5.56 12.70
CA GLU A 136 -12.47 4.83 13.89
C GLU A 136 -10.94 4.84 13.86
N GLN A 137 -10.36 5.82 14.55
CA GLN A 137 -9.01 5.71 15.05
C GLN A 137 -9.04 4.49 15.95
N GLU A 138 -8.49 3.37 15.46
CA GLU A 138 -7.93 2.36 16.34
C GLU A 138 -6.81 3.03 17.13
N ALA A 139 -7.22 3.65 18.24
CA ALA A 139 -6.37 4.09 19.30
C ALA A 139 -5.70 2.84 19.87
N THR A 140 -4.44 2.69 19.51
CA THR A 140 -3.43 1.95 20.26
C THR A 140 -3.56 2.30 21.75
N THR A 141 -4.15 1.39 22.52
CA THR A 141 -4.16 1.48 23.98
C THR A 141 -3.62 0.18 24.55
N GLY A 142 -2.30 0.18 24.69
CA GLY A 142 -1.55 -0.75 25.53
C GLY A 142 -0.53 0.04 26.32
N ALA A 143 -1.01 0.82 27.28
CA ALA A 143 -0.18 1.51 28.24
C ALA A 143 0.55 0.49 29.12
N THR A 144 1.89 0.59 29.18
CA THR A 144 2.62 0.33 30.42
C THR A 144 3.54 1.52 30.67
N GLU A 145 3.25 2.18 31.76
CA GLU A 145 3.98 3.30 32.35
C GLU A 145 5.45 2.94 32.59
N SER A 146 6.37 3.87 32.30
CA SER A 146 7.50 4.13 33.20
C SER A 146 8.04 5.53 32.97
N THR A 147 7.69 6.39 33.91
CA THR A 147 8.28 7.70 34.19
C THR A 147 9.81 7.59 34.31
N VAL A 148 10.55 8.59 33.81
CA VAL A 148 11.53 9.42 34.55
C VAL A 148 12.28 10.37 33.60
N ALA A 149 11.99 11.66 33.81
CA ALA A 149 12.81 12.87 33.74
C ALA A 149 13.85 13.11 32.62
N GLN A 150 13.62 14.24 31.92
CA GLN A 150 14.63 15.09 31.31
C GLN A 150 15.72 15.51 32.32
N GLY A 151 16.96 15.60 31.85
CA GLY A 151 18.05 16.28 32.55
C GLY A 151 19.27 16.50 31.66
N LYS A 152 19.51 17.77 31.33
CA LYS A 152 20.64 18.30 30.56
C LYS A 152 22.01 18.08 31.22
N ASP A 153 23.02 18.08 30.34
CA ASP A 153 24.42 18.53 30.51
C ASP A 153 25.30 17.91 31.62
N ALA A 154 26.38 17.21 31.22
CA ALA A 154 27.74 17.45 31.71
C ALA A 154 28.80 16.64 30.95
N ALA A 155 29.61 17.38 30.19
CA ALA A 155 31.05 17.25 29.95
C ALA A 155 31.82 15.99 30.44
N ALA A 156 32.56 15.43 29.47
CA ALA A 156 34.01 15.22 29.49
C ALA A 156 34.66 14.01 30.22
N VAL A 157 35.74 13.59 29.56
CA VAL A 157 36.95 12.89 30.04
C VAL A 157 36.96 11.36 29.86
N THR A 158 37.43 10.84 28.71
CA THR A 158 38.81 10.39 28.35
C THR A 158 39.23 9.02 28.91
N THR A 159 39.92 8.26 28.04
CA THR A 159 40.99 7.26 28.30
C THR A 159 40.55 5.92 28.94
N THR A 160 41.00 4.73 28.57
CA THR A 160 41.97 4.21 27.58
C THR A 160 41.85 2.68 27.56
N ASN A 161 42.19 2.09 26.43
CA ASN A 161 42.60 0.67 26.28
C ASN A 161 43.65 0.27 27.35
N PRO A 162 43.80 -1.02 27.72
CA PRO A 162 44.81 -1.79 27.00
C PRO A 162 44.53 -3.28 26.79
N LYS A 163 44.96 -3.71 25.60
CA LYS A 163 45.68 -4.94 25.25
C LYS A 163 46.30 -5.71 26.43
N ALA A 164 46.06 -7.03 26.45
CA ALA A 164 47.02 -8.06 26.85
C ALA A 164 46.83 -9.24 25.90
#